data_AF-A0A7S1IYT7-F1
#
_entry.id   AF-A0A7S1IYT7-F1
#
_cell.length_a   1.000
_cell.length_b   1.000
_cell.length_c   1.000
_cell.angle_alpha   90.00
_cell.angle_beta   90.00
_cell.angle_gamma   90.00
#
_symmetry.space_group_name_H-M   'P 1'
#
loop_
_entity.id
_entity.type
_entity.pdbx_description
1 polymer ?
#
loop_
_entity_poly.entity_id
_entity_poly.type
_entity_poly.pdbx_seq_one_letter_code
_entity_poly.pdbx_strand_id
1 'polypeptide(L)'
;KSMNRAATTIDYLGQVIDLTTGTITRPTVKVRKAITMAKKQAKARTCVPRHLARLAGVLLDLQKGAQSLLGLLKLLMKETAHVVKSNRASAKSLQKAWSTSGRKRPSANGVINEAIKALKGLISARARPQPGPAYVLETDASDAGWGASVYRLSPTGRRGREIHAAALRWTPEERQLHITAREALAASYGTAFLVPRLPEVGSLTLHSDSTPTVWAWRNGSGKPTISKESRQATSYLASRGIFYQAKHIAGVDNKRA
;
A
#
# COMPACT_ATOMS: atom_id res chain seq x y z
N LYS A 1 29.86 -4.89 -36.98
CA LYS A 1 29.08 -4.04 -36.04
C LYS A 1 28.43 -4.95 -35.01
N SER A 2 29.03 -5.07 -33.82
CA SER A 2 28.43 -5.81 -32.71
C SER A 2 27.16 -5.06 -32.29
N MET A 3 25.99 -5.70 -32.41
CA MET A 3 24.78 -5.19 -31.77
C MET A 3 25.01 -5.32 -30.26
N ASN A 4 25.33 -4.22 -29.60
CA ASN A 4 25.32 -4.16 -28.14
C ASN A 4 23.96 -4.68 -27.68
N ARG A 5 23.96 -5.83 -26.99
CA ARG A 5 22.74 -6.40 -26.39
C ARG A 5 22.04 -5.28 -25.61
N ALA A 6 20.76 -5.07 -25.89
CA ALA A 6 19.96 -4.10 -25.16
C ALA A 6 20.05 -4.39 -23.66
N ALA A 7 20.26 -3.35 -22.85
CA ALA A 7 20.33 -3.48 -21.40
C ALA A 7 19.03 -4.10 -20.87
N THR A 8 19.14 -5.21 -20.16
CA THR A 8 17.99 -5.93 -19.56
C THR A 8 17.59 -5.33 -18.21
N THR A 9 18.48 -4.55 -17.59
CA THR A 9 18.26 -3.82 -16.35
C THR A 9 18.65 -2.36 -16.52
N ILE A 10 17.86 -1.46 -15.95
CA ILE A 10 18.13 -0.01 -15.95
C ILE A 10 18.04 0.55 -14.53
N ASP A 11 18.99 1.38 -14.16
CA ASP A 11 18.92 2.21 -12.95
C ASP A 11 18.16 3.50 -13.28
N TYR A 12 17.01 3.71 -12.64
CA TYR A 12 16.19 4.88 -12.88
C TYR A 12 15.62 5.43 -11.57
N LEU A 13 15.89 6.71 -11.31
CA LEU A 13 15.45 7.42 -10.09
C LEU A 13 15.77 6.65 -8.78
N GLY A 14 16.91 5.96 -8.75
CA GLY A 14 17.35 5.19 -7.58
C GLY A 14 16.59 3.88 -7.34
N GLN A 15 15.92 3.35 -8.37
CA GLN A 15 15.34 2.01 -8.47
C GLN A 15 16.03 1.23 -9.60
N VAL A 16 15.98 -0.10 -9.53
CA VAL A 16 16.44 -0.98 -10.60
C VAL A 16 15.19 -1.52 -11.31
N ILE A 17 15.03 -1.27 -12.60
CA ILE A 17 13.92 -1.84 -13.38
C ILE A 17 14.49 -2.98 -14.21
N ASP A 18 13.93 -4.17 -14.04
CA ASP A 18 14.20 -5.31 -14.92
C ASP A 18 13.20 -5.26 -16.07
N LEU A 19 13.69 -5.03 -17.29
CA LEU A 19 12.89 -4.90 -18.50
C LEU A 19 12.40 -6.25 -19.03
N THR A 20 13.04 -7.35 -18.63
CA THR A 20 12.63 -8.72 -18.97
C THR A 20 11.39 -9.08 -18.18
N THR A 21 11.47 -8.94 -16.85
CA THR A 21 10.37 -9.29 -15.95
C THR A 21 9.36 -8.15 -15.75
N GLY A 22 9.69 -6.92 -16.15
CA GLY A 22 8.88 -5.73 -15.87
C GLY A 22 8.72 -5.48 -14.36
N THR A 23 9.71 -5.86 -13.55
CA THR A 23 9.69 -5.67 -12.10
C THR A 23 10.52 -4.48 -11.68
N ILE A 24 10.09 -3.82 -10.61
CA ILE A 24 10.87 -2.76 -9.95
C ILE A 24 11.56 -3.39 -8.74
N THR A 25 12.87 -3.51 -8.83
CA THR A 25 13.75 -4.04 -7.81
C THR A 25 14.42 -2.90 -7.06
N ARG A 26 14.65 -3.10 -5.76
CA ARG A 26 15.09 -2.04 -4.85
C ARG A 26 16.58 -2.21 -4.54
N PRO A 27 17.35 -1.12 -4.43
CA PRO A 27 18.75 -1.23 -4.05
C PRO A 27 18.91 -1.83 -2.64
N THR A 28 19.53 -3.01 -2.55
CA THR A 28 19.72 -3.74 -1.28
C THR A 28 20.39 -2.89 -0.21
N VAL A 29 21.31 -2.01 -0.60
CA VAL A 29 22.00 -1.07 0.30
C VAL A 29 21.02 -0.11 0.97
N LYS A 30 20.08 0.47 0.22
CA LYS A 30 19.04 1.38 0.76
C LYS A 30 18.12 0.64 1.72
N VAL A 31 17.71 -0.59 1.37
CA VAL A 31 16.88 -1.44 2.23
C VAL A 31 17.57 -1.74 3.56
N ARG A 32 18.82 -2.20 3.52
CA ARG A 32 19.61 -2.50 4.73
C ARG A 32 19.75 -1.25 5.62
N LYS A 33 20.04 -0.09 5.02
CA LYS A 33 20.10 1.19 5.73
C LYS A 33 18.77 1.54 6.40
N ALA A 34 17.65 1.37 5.70
CA ALA A 34 16.31 1.61 6.26
C ALA A 34 16.02 0.70 7.46
N ILE A 35 16.35 -0.60 7.37
CA ILE A 35 16.18 -1.57 8.46
C ILE A 35 17.02 -1.15 9.67
N THR A 36 18.28 -0.79 9.48
CA THR A 36 19.17 -0.33 10.57
C THR A 36 18.63 0.92 11.24
N MET A 37 18.17 1.91 10.45
CA MET A 37 17.54 3.12 10.97
C MET A 37 16.29 2.79 11.79
N ALA A 38 15.40 1.96 11.26
CA ALA A 38 14.16 1.57 11.92
C ALA A 38 14.43 0.80 13.22
N LYS A 39 15.36 -0.17 13.22
CA LYS A 39 15.78 -0.90 14.44
C LYS A 39 16.34 0.04 15.51
N LYS A 40 17.17 1.01 15.12
CA LYS A 40 17.70 2.01 16.07
C LYS A 40 16.58 2.83 16.68
N GLN A 41 15.61 3.26 15.87
CA GLN A 41 14.45 3.99 16.36
C GLN A 41 13.54 3.13 17.25
N ALA A 42 13.34 1.84 16.94
CA ALA A 42 12.47 0.95 17.72
C ALA A 42 12.94 0.76 19.17
N LYS A 43 14.27 0.66 19.39
CA LYS A 43 14.86 0.41 20.71
C LYS A 43 14.70 1.58 21.70
N ALA A 44 14.74 2.82 21.21
CA ALA A 44 14.71 3.99 22.07
C ALA A 44 13.29 4.28 22.57
N ARG A 45 13.13 4.82 23.79
CA ARG A 45 11.81 5.35 24.25
C ARG A 45 11.54 6.77 23.76
N THR A 46 12.61 7.50 23.43
CA THR A 46 12.56 8.85 22.89
C THR A 46 13.09 8.87 21.46
N CYS A 47 12.78 9.93 20.71
CA CYS A 47 13.36 10.16 19.39
C CYS A 47 13.45 11.65 19.08
N VAL A 48 14.40 12.00 18.21
CA VAL A 48 14.40 13.30 17.54
C VAL A 48 13.47 13.22 16.33
N PRO A 49 12.47 14.10 16.17
CA PRO A 49 11.53 14.07 15.05
C PRO A 49 12.18 13.94 13.66
N ARG A 50 13.30 14.62 13.45
CA ARG A 50 14.07 14.53 12.19
C ARG A 50 14.48 13.10 11.84
N HIS A 51 14.76 12.24 12.82
CA HIS A 51 15.14 10.86 12.56
C HIS A 51 13.95 10.02 12.07
N LEU A 52 12.75 10.25 12.61
CA LEU A 52 11.53 9.60 12.13
C LEU A 52 11.15 10.10 10.74
N ALA A 53 11.20 11.42 10.50
CA ALA A 53 10.97 11.99 9.18
C ALA A 53 11.98 11.48 8.15
N ARG A 54 13.26 11.34 8.52
CA ARG A 54 14.29 10.76 7.66
C ARG A 54 13.95 9.30 7.31
N LEU A 55 13.50 8.50 8.27
CA LEU A 55 13.03 7.14 8.00
C LEU A 55 11.84 7.16 7.03
N ALA A 56 10.86 8.03 7.25
CA ALA A 56 9.70 8.17 6.37
C ALA A 56 10.12 8.56 4.93
N GLY A 57 11.09 9.46 4.76
CA GLY A 57 11.65 9.82 3.45
C GLY A 57 12.35 8.65 2.75
N VAL A 58 13.09 7.82 3.49
CA VAL A 58 13.68 6.59 2.93
C VAL A 58 12.60 5.59 2.53
N LEU A 59 11.53 5.45 3.33
CA LEU A 59 10.41 4.59 2.95
C LEU A 59 9.66 5.11 1.71
N LEU A 60 9.52 6.44 1.57
CA LEU A 60 8.90 7.05 0.39
C LEU A 60 9.65 6.68 -0.90
N ASP A 61 10.99 6.79 -0.86
CA ASP A 61 11.86 6.39 -1.98
C ASP A 61 11.67 4.90 -2.30
N LEU A 62 11.66 4.02 -1.29
CA LEU A 62 11.51 2.58 -1.48
C LEU A 62 10.08 2.13 -1.86
N GLN A 63 9.04 2.91 -1.53
CA GLN A 63 7.64 2.51 -1.73
C GLN A 63 7.31 2.23 -3.20
N LYS A 64 7.96 2.94 -4.14
CA LYS A 64 7.72 2.76 -5.59
C LYS A 64 7.97 1.32 -6.06
N GLY A 65 8.91 0.61 -5.45
CA GLY A 65 9.18 -0.80 -5.73
C GLY A 65 8.59 -1.78 -4.72
N ALA A 66 7.85 -1.32 -3.71
CA ALA A 66 7.44 -2.12 -2.56
C ALA A 66 6.04 -1.78 -2.04
N GLN A 67 5.03 -2.52 -2.50
CA GLN A 67 3.64 -2.35 -2.04
C GLN A 67 3.49 -2.61 -0.53
N SER A 68 4.35 -3.44 0.06
CA SER A 68 4.40 -3.67 1.51
C SER A 68 4.76 -2.42 2.33
N LEU A 69 5.29 -1.35 1.72
CA LEU A 69 5.59 -0.10 2.42
C LEU A 69 4.45 0.92 2.37
N LEU A 70 3.39 0.63 1.62
CA LEU A 70 2.30 1.57 1.35
C LEU A 70 1.67 2.11 2.66
N GLY A 71 1.63 3.45 2.74
CA GLY A 71 1.03 4.20 3.85
C GLY A 71 1.87 4.27 5.14
N LEU A 72 2.90 3.44 5.29
CA LEU A 72 3.77 3.47 6.48
C LEU A 72 4.52 4.80 6.64
N LEU A 73 4.93 5.43 5.53
CA LEU A 73 5.54 6.76 5.58
C LEU A 73 4.58 7.81 6.17
N LYS A 74 3.28 7.75 5.82
CA LYS A 74 2.28 8.71 6.30
C LYS A 74 2.02 8.52 7.79
N LEU A 75 1.94 7.26 8.22
CA LEU A 75 1.84 6.92 9.64
C LEU A 75 3.08 7.38 10.43
N LEU A 76 4.29 7.16 9.92
CA LEU A 76 5.52 7.67 10.54
C LEU A 76 5.55 9.20 10.60
N MET A 77 5.11 9.89 9.56
CA MET A 77 5.02 11.35 9.56
C MET A 77 4.00 11.87 10.56
N LYS A 78 2.88 11.16 10.74
CA LYS A 78 1.89 11.48 11.79
C LYS A 78 2.49 11.34 13.19
N GLU A 79 3.21 10.25 13.45
CA GLU A 79 3.93 10.05 14.72
C GLU A 79 5.03 11.10 14.93
N THR A 80 5.72 11.48 13.86
CA THR A 80 6.69 12.58 13.87
C THR A 80 6.03 13.89 14.31
N ALA A 81 4.89 14.24 13.71
CA ALA A 81 4.13 15.44 14.04
C ALA A 81 3.68 15.45 15.51
N HIS A 82 3.30 14.30 16.07
CA HIS A 82 2.97 14.18 17.49
C HIS A 82 4.16 14.52 18.40
N VAL A 83 5.36 14.04 18.08
CA VAL A 83 6.57 14.37 18.85
C VAL A 83 6.91 15.86 18.69
N VAL A 84 6.82 16.43 17.49
CA VAL A 84 7.04 17.87 17.27
C VAL A 84 6.06 18.71 18.08
N LYS A 85 4.77 18.35 18.08
CA LYS A 85 3.74 19.05 18.87
C LYS A 85 4.03 18.97 20.37
N SER A 86 4.51 17.83 20.85
CA SER A 86 4.89 17.66 22.26
C SER A 86 6.11 18.52 22.62
N ASN A 87 7.12 18.57 21.75
CA ASN A 87 8.31 19.38 21.94
C ASN A 87 8.03 20.89 21.82
N ARG A 88 7.00 21.29 21.08
CA ARG A 88 6.60 22.69 20.88
C ARG A 88 6.28 23.40 22.20
N ALA A 89 5.79 22.68 23.19
CA ALA A 89 5.47 23.24 24.50
C ALA A 89 6.72 23.76 25.25
N SER A 90 7.90 23.20 24.99
CA SER A 90 9.15 23.56 25.67
C SER A 90 10.22 24.17 24.74
N ALA A 91 9.97 24.22 23.43
CA ALA A 91 10.93 24.70 22.45
C ALA A 91 10.72 26.18 22.11
N LYS A 92 11.79 26.98 22.17
CA LYS A 92 11.81 28.41 21.79
C LYS A 92 11.52 28.68 20.31
N SER A 93 11.58 27.66 19.45
CA SER A 93 11.29 27.78 18.02
C SER A 93 10.86 26.45 17.41
N LEU A 94 10.20 26.49 16.25
CA LEU A 94 9.81 25.28 15.52
C LEU A 94 11.04 24.45 15.12
N GLN A 95 12.12 25.10 14.66
CA GLN A 95 13.36 24.41 14.30
C GLN A 95 13.94 23.65 15.50
N LYS A 96 13.87 24.23 16.71
CA LYS A 96 14.30 23.55 17.94
C LYS A 96 13.38 22.39 18.30
N ALA A 97 12.07 22.52 18.11
CA ALA A 97 11.12 21.42 18.34
C ALA A 97 11.44 20.17 17.47
N TRP A 98 11.90 20.38 16.23
CA TRP A 98 12.34 19.31 15.33
C TRP A 98 13.67 18.65 15.74
N SER A 99 14.56 19.38 16.40
CA SER A 99 15.89 18.91 16.82
C SER A 99 15.93 18.34 18.23
N THR A 100 14.89 18.59 19.04
CA THR A 100 14.85 18.15 20.44
C THR A 100 14.32 16.72 20.53
N SER A 101 14.94 15.92 21.39
CA SER A 101 14.46 14.56 21.64
C SER A 101 13.17 14.61 22.45
N GLY A 102 12.15 13.88 22.01
CA GLY A 102 10.84 13.80 22.68
C GLY A 102 10.40 12.36 22.88
N ARG A 103 9.44 12.13 23.80
CA ARG A 103 8.90 10.80 24.08
C ARG A 103 8.06 10.30 22.90
N LYS A 104 8.27 9.05 22.49
CA LYS A 104 7.42 8.39 21.50
C LYS A 104 6.13 7.86 22.13
N ARG A 105 5.03 7.92 21.39
CA ARG A 105 3.81 7.18 21.73
C ARG A 105 4.04 5.68 21.50
N PRO A 106 3.34 4.78 22.22
CA PRO A 106 3.38 3.35 21.94
C PRO A 106 3.07 3.00 20.48
N SER A 107 2.13 3.73 19.86
CA SER A 107 1.77 3.58 18.44
C SER A 107 2.95 3.77 17.48
N ALA A 108 3.88 4.67 17.80
CA ALA A 108 5.07 4.89 16.98
C ALA A 108 5.95 3.63 16.90
N ASN A 109 6.11 2.88 17.99
CA ASN A 109 6.85 1.61 17.97
C ASN A 109 6.11 0.57 17.13
N GLY A 110 4.77 0.53 17.18
CA GLY A 110 3.96 -0.31 16.31
C GLY A 110 4.24 -0.03 14.82
N VAL A 111 4.16 1.23 14.40
CA VAL A 111 4.44 1.64 13.00
C VAL A 111 5.88 1.33 12.59
N ILE A 112 6.87 1.58 13.47
CA ILE A 112 8.28 1.27 13.18
C ILE A 112 8.48 -0.24 13.01
N ASN A 113 7.85 -1.06 13.86
CA ASN A 113 7.94 -2.51 13.77
C ASN A 113 7.26 -3.05 12.51
N GLU A 114 6.12 -2.48 12.11
CA GLU A 114 5.51 -2.77 10.81
C GLU A 114 6.44 -2.43 9.64
N ALA A 115 7.12 -1.28 9.70
CA ALA A 115 8.12 -0.92 8.69
C ALA A 115 9.28 -1.90 8.64
N ILE A 116 9.79 -2.38 9.79
CA ILE A 116 10.82 -3.43 9.82
C ILE A 116 10.29 -4.71 9.17
N LYS A 117 9.07 -5.15 9.50
CA LYS A 117 8.45 -6.34 8.91
C LYS A 117 8.32 -6.20 7.39
N ALA A 118 7.81 -5.06 6.92
CA ALA A 118 7.63 -4.79 5.50
C ALA A 118 8.96 -4.69 4.72
N LEU A 119 10.01 -4.11 5.34
CA LEU A 119 11.35 -4.03 4.77
C LEU A 119 12.07 -5.39 4.71
N LYS A 120 11.70 -6.35 5.58
CA LYS A 120 12.21 -7.72 5.52
C LYS A 120 11.43 -8.57 4.51
N GLY A 121 10.11 -8.42 4.47
CA GLY A 121 9.19 -9.09 3.55
C GLY A 121 8.91 -8.25 2.31
N LEU A 122 9.96 -7.81 1.63
CA LEU A 122 9.84 -6.90 0.50
C LEU A 122 9.31 -7.62 -0.74
N ILE A 123 8.07 -7.31 -1.13
CA ILE A 123 7.43 -7.85 -2.33
C ILE A 123 7.62 -6.88 -3.49
N SER A 124 8.19 -7.32 -4.60
CA SER A 124 8.44 -6.46 -5.78
C SER A 124 7.13 -6.11 -6.48
N ALA A 125 7.01 -4.88 -6.95
CA ALA A 125 5.88 -4.46 -7.76
C ALA A 125 6.14 -4.73 -9.25
N ARG A 126 5.07 -5.05 -10.01
CA ARG A 126 5.10 -5.02 -11.47
C ARG A 126 4.92 -3.59 -11.96
N ALA A 127 5.75 -3.17 -12.91
CA ALA A 127 5.66 -1.86 -13.55
C ALA A 127 4.67 -1.83 -14.72
N ARG A 128 4.34 -2.99 -15.29
CA ARG A 128 3.47 -3.12 -16.46
C ARG A 128 2.60 -4.39 -16.40
N PRO A 129 1.45 -4.41 -17.11
CA PRO A 129 0.68 -5.63 -17.34
C PRO A 129 1.54 -6.78 -17.84
N GLN A 130 1.19 -8.00 -17.43
CA GLN A 130 1.76 -9.22 -17.95
C GLN A 130 0.89 -9.75 -19.11
N PRO A 131 1.45 -10.60 -20.00
CA PRO A 131 0.63 -11.37 -20.93
C PRO A 131 -0.47 -12.14 -20.17
N GLY A 132 -1.69 -12.12 -20.71
CA GLY A 132 -2.82 -12.82 -20.12
C GLY A 132 -4.08 -11.95 -20.00
N PRO A 133 -5.17 -12.50 -19.45
CA PRO A 133 -6.44 -11.79 -19.39
C PRO A 133 -6.40 -10.62 -18.40
N ALA A 134 -7.12 -9.56 -18.74
CA ALA A 134 -7.36 -8.43 -17.86
C ALA A 134 -8.69 -8.62 -17.12
N TYR A 135 -8.71 -8.28 -15.83
CA TYR A 135 -9.90 -8.38 -14.98
C TYR A 135 -10.19 -7.08 -14.26
N VAL A 136 -11.43 -6.94 -13.84
CA VAL A 136 -11.89 -5.92 -12.90
C VAL A 136 -12.37 -6.64 -11.65
N LEU A 137 -11.91 -6.20 -10.49
CA LEU A 137 -12.48 -6.54 -9.19
C LEU A 137 -13.22 -5.31 -8.67
N GLU A 138 -14.55 -5.40 -8.62
CA GLU A 138 -15.42 -4.38 -8.03
C GLU A 138 -15.73 -4.79 -6.59
N THR A 139 -15.59 -3.86 -5.65
CA THR A 139 -15.84 -4.11 -4.23
C THR A 139 -16.71 -2.99 -3.67
N ASP A 140 -17.62 -3.36 -2.78
CA ASP A 140 -18.51 -2.42 -2.11
C ASP A 140 -18.73 -2.80 -0.64
N ALA A 141 -19.02 -1.80 0.19
CA ALA A 141 -19.36 -1.97 1.59
C ALA A 141 -20.65 -1.22 1.94
N SER A 142 -21.57 -1.92 2.60
CA SER A 142 -22.78 -1.34 3.17
C SER A 142 -22.86 -1.60 4.67
N ASP A 143 -23.97 -1.18 5.30
CA ASP A 143 -24.23 -1.52 6.71
C ASP A 143 -24.52 -3.00 6.95
N ALA A 144 -25.03 -3.71 5.94
CA ALA A 144 -25.33 -5.13 6.04
C ALA A 144 -24.08 -6.02 5.92
N GLY A 145 -23.09 -5.62 5.11
CA GLY A 145 -21.95 -6.46 4.79
C GLY A 145 -21.07 -5.87 3.70
N TRP A 146 -20.29 -6.74 3.07
CA TRP A 146 -19.52 -6.41 1.87
C TRP A 146 -19.89 -7.32 0.71
N GLY A 147 -19.66 -6.80 -0.50
CA GLY A 147 -19.76 -7.54 -1.75
C GLY A 147 -18.54 -7.32 -2.62
N ALA A 148 -18.18 -8.35 -3.40
CA ALA A 148 -17.17 -8.23 -4.43
C ALA A 148 -17.53 -9.07 -5.66
N SER A 149 -17.14 -8.56 -6.83
CA SER A 149 -17.32 -9.21 -8.13
C SER A 149 -16.06 -9.15 -8.96
N VAL A 150 -15.78 -10.23 -9.68
CA VAL A 150 -14.75 -10.22 -10.73
C VAL A 150 -15.39 -10.35 -12.11
N TYR A 151 -14.99 -9.46 -13.00
CA TYR A 151 -15.34 -9.46 -14.41
C TYR A 151 -14.07 -9.61 -15.25
N ARG A 152 -14.15 -10.34 -16.36
CA ARG A 152 -13.10 -10.30 -17.38
C ARG A 152 -13.35 -9.14 -18.33
N LEU A 153 -12.29 -8.42 -18.67
CA LEU A 153 -12.31 -7.39 -19.69
C LEU A 153 -12.14 -8.00 -21.07
N SER A 154 -12.90 -7.51 -22.03
CA SER A 154 -12.64 -7.77 -23.44
C SER A 154 -11.31 -7.14 -23.88
N PRO A 155 -10.74 -7.55 -25.03
CA PRO A 155 -9.58 -6.87 -25.61
C PRO A 155 -9.81 -5.37 -25.85
N THR A 156 -11.06 -4.95 -26.02
CA THR A 156 -11.46 -3.54 -26.17
C THR A 156 -11.65 -2.81 -24.84
N GLY A 157 -11.34 -3.45 -23.71
CA GLY A 157 -11.45 -2.87 -22.37
C GLY A 157 -12.88 -2.78 -21.81
N ARG A 158 -13.87 -3.40 -22.47
CA ARG A 158 -15.26 -3.43 -21.99
C ARG A 158 -15.44 -4.52 -20.95
N ARG A 159 -16.27 -4.23 -19.94
CA ARG A 159 -16.65 -5.19 -18.90
C ARG A 159 -17.47 -6.32 -19.52
N GLY A 160 -16.98 -7.55 -19.41
CA GLY A 160 -17.71 -8.76 -19.81
C GLY A 160 -18.69 -9.22 -18.73
N ARG A 161 -19.10 -10.50 -18.83
CA ARG A 161 -19.95 -11.14 -17.81
C ARG A 161 -19.17 -11.30 -16.49
N GLU A 162 -19.90 -11.24 -15.38
CA GLU A 162 -19.38 -11.63 -14.07
C GLU A 162 -18.93 -13.09 -14.09
N ILE A 163 -17.76 -13.35 -13.52
CA ILE A 163 -17.15 -14.69 -13.45
C ILE A 163 -17.28 -15.26 -12.05
N HIS A 164 -16.97 -14.46 -11.04
CA HIS A 164 -17.04 -14.84 -9.65
C HIS A 164 -17.58 -13.68 -8.82
N ALA A 165 -18.31 -14.03 -7.76
CA ALA A 165 -18.79 -13.09 -6.76
C ALA A 165 -18.64 -13.67 -5.36
N ALA A 166 -18.50 -12.79 -4.37
CA ALA A 166 -18.54 -13.13 -2.97
C ALA A 166 -19.24 -12.01 -2.20
N ALA A 167 -20.01 -12.38 -1.18
CA ALA A 167 -20.61 -11.44 -0.25
C ALA A 167 -20.73 -12.10 1.12
N LEU A 168 -20.44 -11.33 2.18
CA LEU A 168 -20.62 -11.78 3.57
C LEU A 168 -21.07 -10.61 4.44
N ARG A 169 -21.74 -10.95 5.55
CA ARG A 169 -22.08 -9.97 6.59
C ARG A 169 -20.84 -9.59 7.39
N TRP A 170 -20.83 -8.37 7.91
CA TRP A 170 -19.82 -7.93 8.86
C TRP A 170 -19.91 -8.69 10.17
N THR A 171 -18.75 -9.04 10.73
CA THR A 171 -18.64 -9.46 12.13
C THR A 171 -19.07 -8.32 13.07
N PRO A 172 -19.47 -8.60 14.33
CA PRO A 172 -19.83 -7.57 15.29
C PRO A 172 -18.74 -6.49 15.46
N GLU A 173 -17.47 -6.89 15.44
CA GLU A 173 -16.31 -6.01 15.57
C GLU A 173 -16.13 -5.12 14.34
N GLU A 174 -16.34 -5.67 13.14
CA GLU A 174 -16.20 -4.93 11.88
C GLU A 174 -17.30 -3.89 11.67
N ARG A 175 -18.50 -4.12 12.20
CA ARG A 175 -19.61 -3.14 12.14
C ARG A 175 -19.29 -1.85 12.88
N GLN A 176 -18.43 -1.92 13.90
CA GLN A 176 -17.99 -0.74 14.65
C GLN A 176 -17.02 0.14 13.86
N LEU A 177 -16.51 -0.34 12.72
CA LEU A 177 -15.62 0.44 11.88
C LEU A 177 -16.41 1.49 11.08
N HIS A 178 -15.83 2.69 11.01
CA HIS A 178 -16.30 3.73 10.11
C HIS A 178 -16.40 3.20 8.66
N ILE A 179 -17.40 3.64 7.89
CA ILE A 179 -17.69 3.12 6.54
C ILE A 179 -16.44 3.06 5.64
N THR A 180 -15.61 4.10 5.60
CA THR A 180 -14.36 4.10 4.81
C THR A 180 -13.35 3.01 5.21
N ALA A 181 -13.35 2.55 6.46
CA ALA A 181 -12.52 1.42 6.87
C ALA A 181 -13.15 0.09 6.44
N ARG A 182 -14.48 -0.02 6.49
CA ARG A 182 -15.23 -1.16 5.93
C ARG A 182 -15.02 -1.29 4.42
N GLU A 183 -15.00 -0.19 3.67
CA GLU A 183 -14.64 -0.15 2.24
C GLU A 183 -13.25 -0.74 1.95
N ALA A 184 -12.23 -0.32 2.71
CA ALA A 184 -10.89 -0.86 2.55
C ALA A 184 -10.81 -2.35 2.91
N LEU A 185 -11.60 -2.78 3.90
CA LEU A 185 -11.71 -4.17 4.32
C LEU A 185 -12.44 -5.03 3.28
N ALA A 186 -13.54 -4.54 2.70
CA ALA A 186 -14.27 -5.19 1.62
C ALA A 186 -13.35 -5.53 0.44
N ALA A 187 -12.43 -4.64 0.08
CA ALA A 187 -11.46 -4.93 -0.96
C ALA A 187 -10.34 -5.89 -0.55
N SER A 188 -9.90 -5.83 0.72
CA SER A 188 -8.97 -6.83 1.28
C SER A 188 -9.58 -8.22 1.17
N TYR A 189 -10.85 -8.37 1.54
CA TYR A 189 -11.60 -9.61 1.41
C TYR A 189 -11.87 -10.00 -0.04
N GLY A 190 -12.41 -9.12 -0.88
CA GLY A 190 -12.65 -9.39 -2.29
C GLY A 190 -11.38 -9.87 -3.00
N THR A 191 -10.24 -9.24 -2.71
CA THR A 191 -8.93 -9.66 -3.22
C THR A 191 -8.55 -11.06 -2.71
N ALA A 192 -8.63 -11.29 -1.40
CA ALA A 192 -8.24 -12.55 -0.80
C ALA A 192 -9.14 -13.73 -1.21
N PHE A 193 -10.43 -13.49 -1.41
CA PHE A 193 -11.39 -14.50 -1.83
C PHE A 193 -11.34 -14.73 -3.34
N LEU A 194 -11.46 -13.69 -4.17
CA LEU A 194 -11.76 -13.90 -5.59
C LEU A 194 -10.51 -14.09 -6.46
N VAL A 195 -9.39 -13.43 -6.15
CA VAL A 195 -8.15 -13.54 -6.94
C VAL A 195 -7.58 -14.96 -6.98
N PRO A 196 -7.59 -15.78 -5.91
CA PRO A 196 -7.16 -17.18 -6.00
C PRO A 196 -7.89 -18.03 -7.03
N ARG A 197 -9.12 -17.64 -7.40
CA ARG A 197 -9.98 -18.40 -8.31
C ARG A 197 -9.71 -18.09 -9.78
N LEU A 198 -8.82 -17.12 -10.05
CA LEU A 198 -8.47 -16.73 -11.41
C LEU A 198 -7.30 -17.58 -11.92
N PRO A 199 -7.45 -18.30 -13.04
CA PRO A 199 -6.44 -19.24 -13.53
C PRO A 199 -5.16 -18.53 -13.99
N GLU A 200 -5.31 -17.38 -14.66
CA GLU A 200 -4.21 -16.53 -15.14
C GLU A 200 -4.65 -15.07 -15.11
N VAL A 201 -3.78 -14.17 -14.64
CA VAL A 201 -4.07 -12.74 -14.50
C VAL A 201 -2.93 -11.91 -15.10
N GLY A 202 -3.18 -11.34 -16.28
CA GLY A 202 -2.25 -10.39 -16.90
C GLY A 202 -2.31 -9.02 -16.22
N SER A 203 -3.52 -8.57 -15.86
CA SER A 203 -3.75 -7.35 -15.09
C SER A 203 -5.07 -7.37 -14.32
N LEU A 204 -5.13 -6.60 -13.23
CA LEU A 204 -6.33 -6.44 -12.42
C LEU A 204 -6.60 -4.97 -12.12
N THR A 205 -7.81 -4.50 -12.38
CA THR A 205 -8.25 -3.17 -11.95
C THR A 205 -9.16 -3.29 -10.74
N LEU A 206 -8.79 -2.68 -9.62
CA LEU A 206 -9.62 -2.54 -8.42
C LEU A 206 -10.55 -1.35 -8.58
N HIS A 207 -11.85 -1.60 -8.50
CA HIS A 207 -12.92 -0.60 -8.56
C HIS A 207 -13.59 -0.47 -7.20
N SER A 208 -13.82 0.78 -6.80
CA SER A 208 -14.66 1.15 -5.67
C SER A 208 -15.18 2.57 -5.91
N ASP A 209 -16.37 2.87 -5.43
CA ASP A 209 -16.95 4.21 -5.37
C ASP A 209 -16.44 5.03 -4.17
N SER A 210 -15.75 4.38 -3.24
CA SER A 210 -15.06 5.04 -2.15
C SER A 210 -13.74 5.66 -2.62
N THR A 211 -13.80 6.92 -3.04
CA THR A 211 -12.61 7.73 -3.40
C THR A 211 -11.47 7.63 -2.38
N PRO A 212 -11.70 7.71 -1.05
CA PRO A 212 -10.63 7.57 -0.06
C PRO A 212 -9.93 6.21 -0.10
N THR A 213 -10.67 5.15 -0.38
CA THR A 213 -10.15 3.78 -0.48
C THR A 213 -9.31 3.60 -1.74
N VAL A 214 -9.79 4.10 -2.88
CA VAL A 214 -9.02 4.14 -4.14
C VAL A 214 -7.72 4.91 -3.97
N TRP A 215 -7.77 6.08 -3.30
CA TRP A 215 -6.56 6.85 -2.98
C TRP A 215 -5.61 6.08 -2.07
N ALA A 216 -6.13 5.33 -1.10
CA ALA A 216 -5.31 4.53 -0.20
C ALA A 216 -4.60 3.37 -0.91
N TRP A 217 -5.20 2.73 -1.92
CA TRP A 217 -4.51 1.73 -2.74
C TRP A 217 -3.38 2.34 -3.57
N ARG A 218 -3.56 3.57 -4.09
CA ARG A 218 -2.54 4.23 -4.90
C ARG A 218 -1.38 4.79 -4.06
N ASN A 219 -1.72 5.44 -2.95
CA ASN A 219 -0.82 6.35 -2.24
C ASN A 219 -0.67 6.03 -0.74
N GLY A 220 -1.39 5.04 -0.23
CA GLY A 220 -1.50 4.75 1.20
C GLY A 220 -2.32 5.77 1.96
N SER A 221 -2.69 5.43 3.20
CA SER A 221 -3.47 6.29 4.09
C SER A 221 -2.70 6.66 5.36
N GLY A 222 -2.99 7.83 5.92
CA GLY A 222 -2.56 8.19 7.28
C GLY A 222 -3.47 7.64 8.38
N LYS A 223 -4.57 6.95 8.01
CA LYS A 223 -5.42 6.21 8.95
C LYS A 223 -4.94 4.76 9.03
N PRO A 224 -4.58 4.24 10.23
CA PRO A 224 -3.98 2.91 10.38
C PRO A 224 -4.82 1.78 9.79
N THR A 225 -6.13 1.75 10.06
CA THR A 225 -7.05 0.70 9.59
C THR A 225 -7.10 0.65 8.07
N ILE A 226 -7.39 1.78 7.42
CA ILE A 226 -7.39 1.88 5.95
C ILE A 226 -6.02 1.51 5.38
N SER A 227 -4.93 2.03 5.94
CA SER A 227 -3.58 1.75 5.45
C SER A 227 -3.20 0.28 5.55
N LYS A 228 -3.61 -0.40 6.63
CA LYS A 228 -3.35 -1.83 6.84
C LYS A 228 -4.08 -2.65 5.79
N GLU A 229 -5.38 -2.43 5.62
CA GLU A 229 -6.21 -3.22 4.71
C GLU A 229 -5.86 -2.95 3.24
N SER A 230 -5.65 -1.68 2.85
CA SER A 230 -5.16 -1.34 1.51
C SER A 230 -3.80 -1.99 1.22
N ARG A 231 -2.87 -1.96 2.18
CA ARG A 231 -1.56 -2.60 2.02
C ARG A 231 -1.67 -4.11 1.94
N GLN A 232 -2.57 -4.74 2.70
CA GLN A 232 -2.80 -6.19 2.65
C GLN A 232 -3.29 -6.61 1.26
N ALA A 233 -4.31 -5.94 0.72
CA ALA A 233 -4.81 -6.19 -0.63
C ALA A 233 -3.70 -6.03 -1.69
N THR A 234 -2.99 -4.90 -1.70
CA THR A 234 -1.99 -4.62 -2.73
C THR A 234 -0.73 -5.48 -2.60
N SER A 235 -0.33 -5.83 -1.37
CA SER A 235 0.78 -6.77 -1.13
C SER A 235 0.43 -8.18 -1.59
N TYR A 236 -0.82 -8.61 -1.38
CA TYR A 236 -1.30 -9.89 -1.87
C TYR A 236 -1.21 -9.96 -3.41
N LEU A 237 -1.73 -8.95 -4.11
CA LEU A 237 -1.63 -8.86 -5.58
C LEU A 237 -0.17 -8.87 -6.05
N ALA A 238 0.69 -8.07 -5.41
CA ALA A 238 2.11 -8.02 -5.75
C ALA A 238 2.81 -9.36 -5.51
N SER A 239 2.44 -10.12 -4.47
CA SER A 239 3.04 -11.44 -4.17
C SER A 239 2.70 -12.50 -5.23
N ARG A 240 1.56 -12.32 -5.91
CA ARG A 240 1.16 -13.12 -7.07
C ARG A 240 1.73 -12.60 -8.39
N GLY A 241 2.57 -11.56 -8.35
CA GLY A 241 3.12 -10.95 -9.55
C GLY A 241 2.08 -10.26 -10.43
N ILE A 242 0.93 -9.88 -9.87
CA ILE A 242 -0.17 -9.23 -10.60
C ILE A 242 0.10 -7.74 -10.69
N PHE A 243 0.08 -7.20 -11.91
CA PHE A 243 -0.02 -5.77 -12.12
C PHE A 243 -1.43 -5.31 -11.80
N TYR A 244 -1.56 -4.28 -10.95
CA TYR A 244 -2.87 -3.74 -10.61
C TYR A 244 -2.96 -2.23 -10.84
N GLN A 245 -4.17 -1.80 -11.13
CA GLN A 245 -4.58 -0.41 -11.12
C GLN A 245 -5.74 -0.24 -10.15
N ALA A 246 -5.90 0.96 -9.61
CA ALA A 246 -7.03 1.32 -8.76
C ALA A 246 -7.81 2.41 -9.48
N LYS A 247 -9.14 2.30 -9.59
CA LYS A 247 -10.00 3.26 -10.27
C LYS A 247 -11.25 3.54 -9.44
N HIS A 248 -11.62 4.82 -9.38
CA HIS A 248 -12.89 5.23 -8.83
C HIS A 248 -13.98 5.07 -9.89
N ILE A 249 -15.14 4.55 -9.48
CA ILE A 249 -16.35 4.48 -10.30
C ILE A 249 -17.47 5.21 -9.57
N ALA A 250 -18.44 5.78 -10.28
CA ALA A 250 -19.59 6.37 -9.61
C ALA A 250 -20.44 5.26 -8.95
N GLY A 251 -21.10 5.55 -7.83
CA GLY A 251 -21.96 4.56 -7.16
C GLY A 251 -23.04 3.98 -8.07
N VAL A 252 -23.60 4.78 -8.98
CA VAL A 252 -24.57 4.32 -10.00
C VAL A 252 -24.00 3.27 -10.97
N ASP A 253 -22.67 3.24 -11.15
CA ASP A 253 -21.97 2.27 -11.98
C ASP A 253 -21.49 1.06 -11.18
N ASN A 254 -21.48 1.18 -9.84
CA ASN A 254 -21.13 0.13 -8.90
C ASN A 254 -22.33 -0.80 -8.71
N LYS A 255 -22.34 -1.92 -9.42
CA LYS A 255 -23.43 -2.91 -9.34
C LYS A 255 -23.51 -3.64 -7.98
N ARG A 256 -22.67 -3.27 -7.01
CA ARG A 256 -22.62 -3.85 -5.67
C ARG A 256 -23.07 -2.88 -4.57
N ALA A 257 -23.24 -1.59 -4.87
CA ALA A 257 -23.86 -0.60 -4.00
C ALA A 257 -25.36 -0.84 -3.79
#